data_AF-A0A535I2I6-F1
#
_entry.id   AF-A0A535I2I6-F1
#
_cell.length_a   1.000
_cell.length_b   1.000
_cell.length_c   1.000
_cell.angle_alpha   90.00
_cell.angle_beta   90.00
_cell.angle_gamma   90.00
#
_symmetry.space_group_name_H-M   'P 1'
#
loop_
_entity.id
_entity.type
_entity.pdbx_description
1 polymer ?
#
loop_
_entity_poly.entity_id
_entity_poly.type
_entity_poly.pdbx_seq_one_letter_code
_entity_poly.pdbx_strand_id
1 'polypeptide(L)'
;MPFPLRRSSAAADAKVVNNLPGRYPTEDWVAHYWDVSESGELSSRHVVVQLPIGSGANLREVAIGEQGIIMKVRRWGLTISSSLFDMIDFDPQEYLTHDAARYPGGDDQEIVDVVMRAANFDLPSQFVISSDEHPFLLFDPSGELKGSFVKGHSYLGALAYYASNGNTTATFNSMRRLDRALYDRAVETMLRELRKK
;
A
#
# COMPACT_ATOMS: atom_id res chain seq x y z
N MET A 1 -13.99 -22.52 -8.83
CA MET A 1 -14.34 -21.10 -8.64
C MET A 1 -13.05 -20.34 -8.39
N PRO A 2 -12.60 -19.42 -9.27
CA PRO A 2 -11.48 -18.56 -8.91
C PRO A 2 -11.91 -17.75 -7.67
N PHE A 3 -11.08 -17.74 -6.63
CA PHE A 3 -11.33 -16.90 -5.46
C PHE A 3 -11.48 -15.44 -5.92
N PRO A 4 -12.52 -14.71 -5.47
CA PRO A 4 -12.67 -13.32 -5.83
C PRO A 4 -11.43 -12.54 -5.40
N LEU A 5 -10.88 -11.77 -6.34
CA LEU A 5 -9.67 -11.01 -6.16
C LEU A 5 -9.91 -9.97 -5.06
N ARG A 6 -9.20 -10.06 -3.92
CA ARG A 6 -9.40 -9.16 -2.76
C ARG A 6 -9.34 -7.68 -3.19
N ARG A 7 -10.42 -6.93 -3.08
CA ARG A 7 -10.42 -5.48 -3.33
C ARG A 7 -9.93 -4.73 -2.10
N SER A 8 -9.47 -3.49 -2.30
CA SER A 8 -9.26 -2.56 -1.19
C SER A 8 -10.57 -2.38 -0.43
N SER A 9 -10.49 -2.38 0.89
CA SER A 9 -11.62 -2.04 1.76
C SER A 9 -11.75 -0.54 2.01
N ALA A 10 -10.81 0.28 1.56
CA ALA A 10 -10.91 1.74 1.66
C ALA A 10 -12.01 2.26 0.71
N ALA A 11 -12.80 3.23 1.19
CA ALA A 11 -13.78 3.91 0.34
C ALA A 11 -13.07 4.63 -0.82
N ALA A 12 -13.63 4.58 -2.02
CA ALA A 12 -12.96 5.07 -3.23
C ALA A 12 -12.64 6.58 -3.22
N ASP A 13 -13.39 7.35 -2.41
CA ASP A 13 -13.28 8.78 -2.20
C ASP A 13 -12.57 9.16 -0.88
N ALA A 14 -12.10 8.17 -0.11
CA ALA A 14 -11.41 8.40 1.15
C ALA A 14 -10.22 9.36 0.98
N LYS A 15 -10.18 10.39 1.84
CA LYS A 15 -9.07 11.35 1.93
C LYS A 15 -8.10 11.04 3.05
N VAL A 16 -8.58 10.30 4.05
CA VAL A 16 -7.82 9.87 5.23
C VAL A 16 -8.05 8.38 5.41
N VAL A 17 -6.98 7.63 5.63
CA VAL A 17 -7.01 6.22 5.98
C VAL A 17 -6.48 6.06 7.40
N ASN A 18 -7.35 5.61 8.29
CA ASN A 18 -7.02 5.21 9.65
C ASN A 18 -7.76 3.92 9.95
N ASN A 19 -7.01 2.85 10.21
CA ASN A 19 -7.61 1.56 10.51
C ASN A 19 -8.17 1.51 11.94
N LEU A 20 -7.69 2.35 12.85
CA LEU A 20 -8.04 2.35 14.27
C LEU A 20 -8.39 3.77 14.72
N PRO A 21 -9.43 4.40 14.14
CA PRO A 21 -9.74 5.80 14.41
C PRO A 21 -10.07 6.03 15.88
N GLY A 22 -9.40 7.00 16.48
CA GLY A 22 -9.57 7.37 17.89
C GLY A 22 -8.97 6.39 18.90
N ARG A 23 -8.26 5.34 18.47
CA ARG A 23 -7.66 4.35 19.37
C ARG A 23 -6.37 4.83 20.01
N TYR A 24 -5.52 5.49 19.21
CA TYR A 24 -4.25 6.05 19.66
C TYR A 24 -4.05 7.42 19.01
N PRO A 25 -3.24 8.31 19.62
CA PRO A 25 -2.85 9.57 18.99
C PRO A 25 -2.12 9.32 17.67
N THR A 26 -2.49 10.08 16.64
CA THR A 26 -1.95 9.93 15.29
C THR A 26 -1.33 11.21 14.77
N GLU A 27 -0.48 11.06 13.77
CA GLU A 27 0.02 12.12 12.91
C GLU A 27 -0.31 11.82 11.45
N ASP A 28 -0.45 12.88 10.64
CA ASP A 28 -0.94 12.80 9.27
C ASP A 28 0.23 12.68 8.28
N TRP A 29 0.34 11.52 7.63
CA TRP A 29 1.33 11.25 6.60
C TRP A 29 0.72 11.30 5.22
N VAL A 30 1.43 11.82 4.22
CA VAL A 30 0.93 11.89 2.85
C VAL A 30 1.53 10.77 2.02
N ALA A 31 0.68 9.83 1.60
CA ALA A 31 1.05 8.79 0.65
C ALA A 31 0.78 9.28 -0.79
N HIS A 32 1.80 9.31 -1.64
CA HIS A 32 1.69 9.50 -3.08
C HIS A 32 1.90 8.17 -3.80
N TYR A 33 0.97 7.80 -4.67
CA TYR A 33 0.98 6.49 -5.30
C TYR A 33 0.28 6.49 -6.66
N TRP A 34 0.35 5.35 -7.35
CA TRP A 34 -0.22 5.15 -8.66
C TRP A 34 -1.26 4.02 -8.62
N ASP A 35 -2.38 4.25 -9.28
CA ASP A 35 -3.52 3.33 -9.38
C ASP A 35 -3.81 3.00 -10.84
N VAL A 36 -4.15 1.74 -11.11
CA VAL A 36 -4.56 1.26 -12.42
C VAL A 36 -5.98 0.74 -12.32
N SER A 37 -6.90 1.29 -13.09
CA SER A 37 -8.29 0.83 -13.12
C SER A 37 -8.44 -0.49 -13.88
N GLU A 38 -9.59 -1.15 -13.73
CA GLU A 38 -9.96 -2.35 -14.50
C GLU A 38 -9.93 -2.11 -16.03
N SER A 39 -10.12 -0.86 -16.49
CA SER A 39 -10.02 -0.48 -17.91
C SER A 39 -8.58 -0.24 -18.38
N GLY A 40 -7.60 -0.30 -17.46
CA GLY A 40 -6.20 0.00 -17.72
C GLY A 40 -5.85 1.48 -17.63
N GLU A 41 -6.76 2.36 -17.18
CA GLU A 41 -6.42 3.76 -16.96
C GLU A 41 -5.43 3.90 -15.79
N LEU A 42 -4.30 4.55 -16.05
CA LEU A 42 -3.28 4.87 -15.07
C LEU A 42 -3.54 6.26 -14.48
N SER A 43 -3.59 6.36 -13.15
CA SER A 43 -3.80 7.62 -12.44
C SER A 43 -2.82 7.78 -11.29
N SER A 44 -2.38 9.02 -11.04
CA SER A 44 -1.68 9.37 -9.81
C SER A 44 -2.70 9.73 -8.72
N ARG A 45 -2.40 9.34 -7.49
CA ARG A 45 -3.26 9.56 -6.32
C ARG A 45 -2.44 10.00 -5.13
N HIS A 46 -3.12 10.65 -4.19
CA HIS A 46 -2.60 10.87 -2.85
C HIS A 46 -3.70 10.68 -1.80
N VAL A 47 -3.29 10.27 -0.60
CA VAL A 47 -4.18 10.14 0.55
C VAL A 47 -3.40 10.39 1.83
N VAL A 48 -4.08 10.86 2.87
CA VAL A 48 -3.50 10.92 4.22
C VAL A 48 -3.58 9.53 4.84
N VAL A 49 -2.48 9.04 5.40
CA VAL A 49 -2.39 7.83 6.19
C VAL A 49 -2.08 8.25 7.63
N GLN A 50 -2.91 7.85 8.58
CA GLN A 50 -2.69 8.21 9.98
C GLN A 50 -1.85 7.14 10.66
N LEU A 51 -0.61 7.50 10.97
CA LEU A 51 0.33 6.65 11.73
C LEU A 51 0.35 7.08 13.20
N PRO A 52 0.78 6.22 14.14
CA PRO A 52 0.93 6.61 15.53
C PRO A 52 1.86 7.83 15.69
N ILE A 53 1.54 8.71 16.64
CA ILE A 53 2.33 9.93 16.88
C ILE A 53 3.80 9.61 17.19
N GLY A 54 4.70 10.47 16.73
CA GLY A 54 6.14 10.30 16.94
C GLY A 54 6.82 9.43 15.88
N SER A 55 6.06 8.90 14.93
CA SER A 55 6.62 8.10 13.84
C SER A 55 7.62 8.89 13.00
N GLY A 56 7.30 10.12 12.61
CA GLY A 56 8.10 10.92 11.68
C GLY A 56 9.42 11.37 12.31
N ALA A 57 9.36 11.79 13.57
CA ALA A 57 10.52 12.29 14.32
C ALA A 57 11.60 11.22 14.55
N ASN A 58 11.22 9.93 14.58
CA ASN A 58 12.13 8.81 14.81
C ASN A 58 12.67 8.17 13.53
N LEU A 59 12.27 8.68 12.36
CA LEU A 59 12.70 8.17 11.07
C LEU A 59 13.62 9.17 10.38
N ARG A 60 14.65 8.67 9.70
CA ARG A 60 15.49 9.49 8.83
C ARG A 60 14.82 9.73 7.48
N GLU A 61 15.19 10.81 6.82
CA GLU A 61 14.89 11.01 5.41
C GLU A 61 15.55 9.91 4.55
N VAL A 62 14.89 9.54 3.46
CA VAL A 62 15.35 8.56 2.47
C VAL A 62 15.22 9.10 1.05
N ALA A 63 16.07 8.61 0.15
CA ALA A 63 15.94 8.87 -1.28
C ALA A 63 14.89 7.97 -1.95
N ILE A 64 14.44 8.33 -3.16
CA ILE A 64 13.56 7.47 -3.97
C ILE A 64 14.29 6.16 -4.30
N GLY A 65 13.63 5.04 -4.01
CA GLY A 65 14.15 3.68 -4.18
C GLY A 65 14.99 3.18 -3.00
N GLU A 66 15.33 4.04 -2.06
CA GLU A 66 15.96 3.66 -0.80
C GLU A 66 14.94 3.04 0.17
N GLN A 67 15.38 2.05 0.94
CA GLN A 67 14.54 1.40 1.93
C GLN A 67 14.24 2.35 3.09
N GLY A 68 12.99 2.76 3.19
CA GLY A 68 12.45 3.50 4.34
C GLY A 68 11.46 2.68 5.15
N ILE A 69 10.47 3.36 5.73
CA ILE A 69 9.45 2.76 6.60
C ILE A 69 8.48 1.80 5.89
N ILE A 70 8.37 1.88 4.56
CA ILE A 70 7.48 1.01 3.78
C ILE A 70 8.13 -0.38 3.64
N MET A 71 7.55 -1.38 4.28
CA MET A 71 7.99 -2.77 4.15
C MET A 71 7.51 -3.40 2.84
N LYS A 72 6.26 -3.11 2.44
CA LYS A 72 5.68 -3.67 1.21
C LYS A 72 4.56 -2.80 0.65
N VAL A 73 4.54 -2.66 -0.67
CA VAL A 73 3.35 -2.22 -1.40
C VAL A 73 2.61 -3.44 -1.95
N ARG A 74 1.33 -3.53 -1.64
CA ARG A 74 0.39 -4.57 -2.07
C ARG A 74 -0.53 -3.97 -3.13
N ARG A 75 -1.20 -4.80 -3.92
CA ARG A 75 -2.16 -4.35 -4.96
C ARG A 75 -3.25 -3.40 -4.44
N TRP A 76 -3.61 -3.48 -3.17
CA TRP A 76 -4.73 -2.71 -2.60
C TRP A 76 -4.27 -1.76 -1.48
N GLY A 77 -2.95 -1.62 -1.25
CA GLY A 77 -2.48 -0.79 -0.14
C GLY A 77 -1.01 -0.98 0.22
N LEU A 78 -0.61 -0.55 1.41
CA LEU A 78 0.76 -0.67 1.90
C LEU A 78 0.85 -1.39 3.24
N THR A 79 2.06 -1.81 3.58
CA THR A 79 2.44 -2.27 4.91
C THR A 79 3.69 -1.50 5.32
N ILE A 80 3.64 -0.86 6.49
CA ILE A 80 4.80 -0.21 7.12
C ILE A 80 5.55 -1.22 8.01
N SER A 81 6.82 -0.93 8.29
CA SER A 81 7.64 -1.77 9.17
C SER A 81 7.11 -1.73 10.60
N SER A 82 6.90 -2.89 11.21
CA SER A 82 6.52 -3.00 12.63
C SER A 82 7.63 -2.53 13.57
N SER A 83 8.87 -2.45 13.10
CA SER A 83 9.99 -1.88 13.88
C SER A 83 9.74 -0.43 14.29
N LEU A 84 8.80 0.26 13.62
CA LEU A 84 8.34 1.58 14.02
C LEU A 84 7.78 1.59 15.44
N PHE A 85 7.02 0.56 15.80
CA PHE A 85 6.33 0.50 17.09
C PHE A 85 7.31 0.44 18.25
N ASP A 86 8.40 -0.30 18.09
CA ASP A 86 9.48 -0.35 19.07
C ASP A 86 10.22 1.01 19.17
N MET A 87 10.34 1.76 18.07
CA MET A 87 11.05 3.05 18.06
C MET A 87 10.28 4.18 18.74
N ILE A 88 8.96 4.08 18.82
CA ILE A 88 8.09 5.12 19.39
C ILE A 88 7.45 4.69 20.71
N ASP A 89 7.92 3.60 21.31
CA ASP A 89 7.35 2.98 22.51
C ASP A 89 5.83 2.76 22.38
N PHE A 90 5.37 2.30 21.21
CA PHE A 90 3.96 1.99 20.98
C PHE A 90 3.58 0.71 21.71
N ASP A 91 2.90 0.86 22.85
CA ASP A 91 2.36 -0.27 23.61
C ASP A 91 0.92 -0.60 23.18
N PRO A 92 0.69 -1.70 22.43
CA PRO A 92 -0.66 -2.10 22.03
C PRO A 92 -1.58 -2.44 23.22
N GLN A 93 -1.03 -2.77 24.40
CA GLN A 93 -1.84 -3.09 25.59
C GLN A 93 -2.65 -1.89 26.09
N GLU A 94 -2.17 -0.67 25.88
CA GLU A 94 -2.88 0.55 26.27
C GLU A 94 -4.16 0.81 25.45
N TYR A 95 -4.32 0.11 24.32
CA TYR A 95 -5.37 0.40 23.33
C TYR A 95 -6.43 -0.70 23.19
N LEU A 96 -6.39 -1.70 24.07
CA LEU A 96 -7.32 -2.83 24.07
C LEU A 96 -8.75 -2.39 24.43
N THR A 97 -9.72 -3.08 23.84
CA THR A 97 -11.15 -2.99 24.18
C THR A 97 -11.56 -3.97 25.24
N HIS A 98 -10.86 -5.11 25.33
CA HIS A 98 -11.30 -6.27 26.08
C HIS A 98 -12.69 -6.77 25.65
N ASP A 99 -13.05 -6.58 24.38
CA ASP A 99 -14.30 -7.08 23.80
C ASP A 99 -14.20 -8.59 23.55
N ALA A 100 -14.63 -9.39 24.53
CA ALA A 100 -14.62 -10.84 24.45
C ALA A 100 -15.51 -11.42 23.32
N ALA A 101 -16.50 -10.68 22.82
CA ALA A 101 -17.30 -11.14 21.68
C ALA A 101 -16.53 -11.02 20.36
N ARG A 102 -15.71 -9.97 20.25
CA ARG A 102 -14.85 -9.73 19.08
C ARG A 102 -13.52 -10.49 19.14
N TYR A 103 -12.97 -10.66 20.34
CA TYR A 103 -11.68 -11.28 20.61
C TYR A 103 -11.84 -12.46 21.59
N PRO A 104 -12.40 -13.59 21.14
CA PRO A 104 -12.60 -14.77 22.00
C PRO A 104 -11.28 -15.41 22.46
N GLY A 105 -10.18 -15.14 21.78
CA GLY A 105 -8.82 -15.52 22.18
C GLY A 105 -8.19 -14.59 23.23
N GLY A 106 -8.93 -13.58 23.71
CA GLY A 106 -8.46 -12.65 24.74
C GLY A 106 -7.50 -11.58 24.21
N ASP A 107 -6.79 -10.95 25.15
CA ASP A 107 -5.93 -9.79 24.90
C ASP A 107 -4.84 -10.08 23.85
N ASP A 108 -4.25 -11.27 23.83
CA ASP A 108 -3.24 -11.65 22.83
C ASP A 108 -3.76 -11.54 21.39
N GLN A 109 -5.01 -11.96 21.16
CA GLN A 109 -5.65 -11.86 19.85
C GLN A 109 -5.88 -10.40 19.47
N GLU A 110 -6.30 -9.58 20.44
CA GLU A 110 -6.55 -8.15 20.22
C GLU A 110 -5.25 -7.37 19.98
N ILE A 111 -4.19 -7.66 20.73
CA ILE A 111 -2.85 -7.09 20.53
C ILE A 111 -2.38 -7.31 19.09
N VAL A 112 -2.50 -8.55 18.59
CA VAL A 112 -2.14 -8.88 17.21
C VAL A 112 -2.99 -8.08 16.22
N ASP A 113 -4.31 -7.95 16.44
CA ASP A 113 -5.18 -7.14 15.60
C ASP A 113 -4.77 -5.66 15.60
N VAL A 114 -4.48 -5.08 16.76
CA VAL A 114 -4.04 -3.69 16.90
C VAL A 114 -2.77 -3.44 16.10
N VAL A 115 -1.72 -4.24 16.33
CA VAL A 115 -0.43 -4.13 15.63
C VAL A 115 -0.60 -4.30 14.12
N MET A 116 -1.36 -5.31 13.70
CA MET A 116 -1.59 -5.57 12.28
C MET A 116 -2.34 -4.43 11.61
N ARG A 117 -3.37 -3.88 12.26
CA ARG A 117 -4.15 -2.76 11.72
C ARG A 117 -3.37 -1.44 11.75
N ALA A 118 -2.51 -1.22 12.75
CA ALA A 118 -1.63 -0.06 12.80
C ALA A 118 -0.55 -0.10 11.69
N ALA A 119 -0.19 -1.30 11.20
CA ALA A 119 0.86 -1.46 10.18
C ALA A 119 0.34 -1.62 8.73
N ASN A 120 -0.90 -2.07 8.53
CA ASN A 120 -1.40 -2.51 7.21
C ASN A 120 -2.56 -1.66 6.71
N PHE A 121 -2.29 -0.72 5.81
CA PHE A 121 -3.28 0.21 5.28
C PHE A 121 -3.79 -0.25 3.91
N ASP A 122 -5.11 -0.27 3.75
CA ASP A 122 -5.77 -0.37 2.45
C ASP A 122 -5.93 1.05 1.88
N LEU A 123 -5.69 1.24 0.58
CA LEU A 123 -5.69 2.56 -0.07
C LEU A 123 -6.87 2.70 -1.04
N PRO A 124 -7.41 3.92 -1.26
CA PRO A 124 -8.50 4.16 -2.20
C PRO A 124 -8.02 3.96 -3.64
N SER A 125 -8.11 2.72 -4.11
CA SER A 125 -7.49 2.22 -5.34
C SER A 125 -8.12 0.92 -5.81
N GLN A 126 -8.02 0.62 -7.09
CA GLN A 126 -8.37 -0.68 -7.67
C GLN A 126 -7.13 -1.59 -7.76
N PHE A 127 -5.99 -1.01 -8.16
CA PHE A 127 -4.70 -1.69 -8.27
C PHE A 127 -3.55 -0.69 -8.09
N VAL A 128 -2.96 -0.67 -6.89
CA VAL A 128 -1.72 0.04 -6.59
C VAL A 128 -0.54 -0.62 -7.30
N ILE A 129 0.20 0.19 -8.05
CA ILE A 129 1.50 -0.17 -8.63
C ILE A 129 2.62 0.60 -7.93
N SER A 130 3.82 0.03 -7.97
CA SER A 130 5.02 0.67 -7.41
C SER A 130 6.25 0.16 -8.15
N SER A 131 6.73 0.93 -9.13
CA SER A 131 7.87 0.60 -9.99
C SER A 131 8.81 1.80 -10.07
N ASP A 132 9.99 1.68 -10.69
CA ASP A 132 10.93 2.81 -10.82
C ASP A 132 10.30 4.06 -11.48
N GLU A 133 9.39 3.88 -12.45
CA GLU A 133 8.65 4.98 -13.10
C GLU A 133 7.48 5.49 -12.26
N HIS A 134 6.93 4.61 -11.41
CA HIS A 134 5.73 4.87 -10.64
C HIS A 134 6.03 4.60 -9.17
N PRO A 135 6.91 5.38 -8.52
CA PRO A 135 7.30 5.10 -7.15
C PRO A 135 6.10 5.29 -6.21
N PHE A 136 6.05 4.47 -5.16
CA PHE A 136 5.23 4.78 -3.99
C PHE A 136 6.07 5.60 -3.03
N LEU A 137 5.55 6.75 -2.61
CA LEU A 137 6.22 7.70 -1.73
C LEU A 137 5.35 7.98 -0.50
N LEU A 138 5.98 8.09 0.66
CA LEU A 138 5.31 8.36 1.93
C LEU A 138 6.08 9.45 2.67
N PHE A 139 5.45 10.60 2.79
CA PHE A 139 5.99 11.80 3.42
C PHE A 139 5.40 11.98 4.81
N ASP A 140 6.26 12.35 5.75
CA ASP A 140 5.85 12.63 7.12
C ASP A 140 5.15 14.02 7.24
N PRO A 141 4.65 14.39 8.43
CA PRO A 141 3.98 15.67 8.63
C PRO A 141 4.86 16.91 8.35
N SER A 142 6.19 16.77 8.39
CA SER A 142 7.14 17.84 8.07
C SER A 142 7.39 17.99 6.56
N GLY A 143 6.93 17.03 5.76
CA GLY A 143 7.14 16.97 4.32
C GLY A 143 8.41 16.22 3.91
N GLU A 144 9.09 15.54 4.85
CA GLU A 144 10.27 14.74 4.55
C GLU A 144 9.88 13.35 4.04
N LEU A 145 10.59 12.86 3.02
CA LEU A 145 10.37 11.52 2.49
C LEU A 145 10.97 10.49 3.46
N LYS A 146 10.13 9.72 4.16
CA LYS A 146 10.61 8.63 5.05
C LYS A 146 10.30 7.23 4.51
N GLY A 147 9.51 7.13 3.46
CA GLY A 147 9.15 5.86 2.83
C GLY A 147 9.17 5.95 1.31
N SER A 148 9.94 5.06 0.68
CA SER A 148 9.90 4.85 -0.77
C SER A 148 9.80 3.36 -1.09
N PHE A 149 9.05 3.01 -2.12
CA PHE A 149 8.98 1.63 -2.62
C PHE A 149 8.83 1.59 -4.15
N VAL A 150 9.74 0.89 -4.84
CA VAL A 150 9.81 0.82 -6.31
C VAL A 150 9.86 -0.61 -6.86
N LYS A 151 9.70 -1.61 -5.99
CA LYS A 151 9.91 -3.04 -6.32
C LYS A 151 8.62 -3.86 -6.36
N GLY A 152 7.47 -3.22 -6.43
CA GLY A 152 6.16 -3.88 -6.47
C GLY A 152 5.70 -4.19 -7.89
N HIS A 153 4.38 -4.23 -8.10
CA HIS A 153 3.81 -4.44 -9.43
C HIS A 153 4.13 -3.25 -10.34
N SER A 154 4.47 -3.50 -11.60
CA SER A 154 4.52 -2.47 -12.64
C SER A 154 3.16 -2.28 -13.31
N TYR A 155 3.06 -1.27 -14.16
CA TYR A 155 1.87 -1.02 -14.97
C TYR A 155 1.49 -2.23 -15.84
N LEU A 156 2.45 -2.80 -16.59
CA LEU A 156 2.22 -4.04 -17.35
C LEU A 156 1.77 -5.20 -16.45
N GLY A 157 2.29 -5.29 -15.22
CA GLY A 157 1.86 -6.29 -14.25
C GLY A 157 0.38 -6.15 -13.88
N ALA A 158 -0.09 -4.92 -13.65
CA ALA A 158 -1.49 -4.64 -13.40
C ALA A 158 -2.38 -4.98 -14.62
N LEU A 159 -1.95 -4.59 -15.82
CA LEU A 159 -2.69 -4.89 -17.05
C LEU A 159 -2.79 -6.41 -17.30
N ALA A 160 -1.69 -7.14 -17.13
CA ALA A 160 -1.66 -8.59 -17.27
C ALA A 160 -2.56 -9.28 -16.23
N TYR A 161 -2.59 -8.77 -15.00
CA TYR A 161 -3.49 -9.24 -13.96
C TYR A 161 -4.96 -9.10 -14.39
N TYR A 162 -5.37 -7.91 -14.87
CA TYR A 162 -6.74 -7.69 -15.32
C TYR A 162 -7.09 -8.50 -16.58
N ALA A 163 -6.20 -8.54 -17.57
CA ALA A 163 -6.42 -9.30 -18.81
C ALA A 163 -6.61 -10.80 -18.51
N SER A 164 -5.88 -11.33 -17.53
CA SER A 164 -5.91 -12.73 -17.12
C SER A 164 -6.92 -13.07 -16.02
N ASN A 165 -7.78 -12.12 -15.60
CA ASN A 165 -8.70 -12.28 -14.47
C ASN A 165 -8.00 -12.75 -13.18
N GLY A 166 -6.80 -12.23 -12.93
CA GLY A 166 -6.02 -12.49 -11.72
C GLY A 166 -5.06 -13.67 -11.79
N ASN A 167 -5.00 -14.40 -12.91
CA ASN A 167 -4.14 -15.58 -13.05
C ASN A 167 -2.64 -15.23 -13.20
N THR A 168 -2.31 -13.99 -13.55
CA THR A 168 -0.91 -13.51 -13.66
C THR A 168 -0.61 -12.45 -12.61
N THR A 169 0.40 -12.67 -11.78
CA THR A 169 0.86 -11.73 -10.73
C THR A 169 2.27 -11.18 -10.98
N ALA A 170 2.84 -11.43 -12.17
CA ALA A 170 4.19 -11.01 -12.53
C ALA A 170 4.34 -9.48 -12.49
N THR A 171 5.50 -9.01 -12.03
CA THR A 171 5.78 -7.57 -11.89
C THR A 171 6.34 -6.94 -13.15
N PHE A 172 7.01 -7.69 -14.03
CA PHE A 172 7.64 -7.23 -15.27
C PHE A 172 8.68 -6.09 -15.14
N ASN A 173 9.13 -5.75 -13.92
CA ASN A 173 10.11 -4.69 -13.70
C ASN A 173 11.43 -4.94 -14.47
N SER A 174 11.91 -6.19 -14.48
CA SER A 174 13.13 -6.56 -15.21
C SER A 174 12.99 -6.40 -16.73
N MET A 175 11.82 -6.71 -17.30
CA MET A 175 11.57 -6.53 -18.73
C MET A 175 11.71 -5.06 -19.12
N ARG A 176 11.09 -4.16 -18.35
CA ARG A 176 11.21 -2.71 -18.60
C ARG A 176 12.66 -2.24 -18.57
N ARG A 177 13.43 -2.71 -17.58
CA ARG A 177 14.83 -2.32 -17.40
C ARG A 177 15.74 -2.84 -18.52
N LEU A 178 15.48 -4.05 -19.02
CA LEU A 178 16.33 -4.73 -20.00
C LEU A 178 15.93 -4.44 -21.44
N ASP A 179 14.64 -4.31 -21.73
CA ASP A 179 14.09 -4.05 -23.06
C ASP A 179 12.80 -3.22 -22.96
N ARG A 180 12.97 -1.90 -22.93
CA ARG A 180 11.87 -0.94 -22.85
C ARG A 180 10.92 -1.03 -24.04
N ALA A 181 11.43 -1.24 -25.25
CA ALA A 181 10.60 -1.32 -26.44
C ALA A 181 9.70 -2.57 -26.44
N LEU A 182 10.19 -3.70 -25.93
CA LEU A 182 9.35 -4.87 -25.70
C LEU A 182 8.30 -4.62 -24.62
N TYR A 183 8.66 -3.96 -23.52
CA TYR A 183 7.73 -3.60 -22.46
C TYR A 183 6.59 -2.73 -22.97
N ASP A 184 6.90 -1.66 -23.71
CA ASP A 184 5.90 -0.72 -24.23
C ASP A 184 4.95 -1.39 -25.23
N ARG A 185 5.48 -2.26 -26.13
CA ARG A 185 4.64 -3.07 -27.03
C ARG A 185 3.72 -4.05 -26.29
N ALA A 186 4.21 -4.63 -25.19
CA ALA A 186 3.41 -5.51 -24.34
C ALA A 186 2.28 -4.73 -23.64
N VAL A 187 2.56 -3.52 -23.14
CA VAL A 187 1.56 -2.61 -22.57
C VAL A 187 0.48 -2.28 -23.59
N GLU A 188 0.86 -1.85 -24.80
CA GLU A 188 -0.09 -1.54 -25.88
C GLU A 188 -0.97 -2.75 -26.25
N THR A 189 -0.38 -3.94 -26.27
CA THR A 189 -1.10 -5.17 -26.57
C THR A 189 -2.11 -5.49 -25.46
N MET A 190 -1.71 -5.40 -24.19
CA MET A 190 -2.63 -5.66 -23.07
C MET A 190 -3.77 -4.63 -23.02
N LEU A 191 -3.49 -3.34 -23.27
CA LEU A 191 -4.51 -2.31 -23.36
C LEU A 191 -5.53 -2.58 -24.48
N ARG A 192 -5.06 -3.04 -25.65
CA ARG A 192 -5.96 -3.44 -26.75
C ARG A 192 -6.86 -4.62 -26.35
N GLU A 193 -6.32 -5.62 -25.66
CA GLU A 193 -7.11 -6.76 -25.21
C GLU A 193 -8.14 -6.38 -24.14
N LEU A 194 -7.79 -5.48 -23.21
CA LEU A 194 -8.74 -4.98 -22.21
C LEU A 194 -9.90 -4.20 -22.84
N ARG A 195 -9.65 -3.43 -23.91
CA ARG A 195 -10.69 -2.66 -24.63
C ARG A 195 -11.64 -3.52 -25.47
N LYS A 196 -11.31 -4.79 -25.72
CA LYS A 196 -12.18 -5.74 -26.44
C LYS A 196 -13.19 -6.45 -25.54
N LYS A 197 -12.98 -6.39 -24.22
CA LYS A 197 -13.91 -6.93 -23.21
C LYS A 197 -15.02 -5.92 -22.94
#